data_AF-A0A9D8IWF0-F1
#
_entry.id   AF-A0A9D8IWF0-F1
#
_cell.length_a   1.000
_cell.length_b   1.000
_cell.length_c   1.000
_cell.angle_alpha   90.00
_cell.angle_beta   90.00
_cell.angle_gamma   90.00
#
_symmetry.space_group_name_H-M   'P 1'
#
loop_
_entity.id
_entity.type
_entity.pdbx_description
1 polymer ?
#
loop_
_entity_poly.entity_id
_entity_poly.type
_entity_poly.pdbx_seq_one_letter_code
_entity_poly.pdbx_strand_id
1 'polypeptide(L)'
;MASDLEVMITGRQATFSAVSLSDAAKTSDLVQQRGFAFPVAMDKDRKAREAFGIMSVPALFIIDENGFLHRRRFGKASLQEDEELIRSFLGEPTR
;
A
#
# COMPACT_ATOMS: atom_id res chain seq x y z
N MET A 1 -2.85 -23.35 -1.95
CA MET A 1 -1.90 -23.01 -3.04
C MET A 1 -2.39 -21.76 -3.75
N ALA A 2 -2.06 -20.59 -3.20
CA ALA A 2 -1.97 -19.33 -3.92
C ALA A 2 -0.84 -18.61 -3.20
N SER A 3 0.34 -18.73 -3.80
CA SER A 3 1.64 -18.28 -3.32
C SER A 3 1.61 -16.80 -2.97
N ASP A 4 2.23 -16.47 -1.84
CA ASP A 4 2.60 -15.11 -1.46
C ASP A 4 3.18 -14.38 -2.67
N LEU A 5 2.56 -13.26 -3.04
CA LEU A 5 3.05 -12.39 -4.09
C LEU A 5 4.24 -11.61 -3.51
N GLU A 6 5.38 -12.28 -3.37
CA GLU A 6 6.68 -11.60 -3.37
C GLU A 6 6.77 -10.90 -4.73
N VAL A 7 6.40 -9.63 -4.77
CA VAL A 7 6.81 -8.79 -5.89
C VAL A 7 8.31 -8.64 -5.70
N MET A 8 9.09 -9.46 -6.44
CA MET A 8 10.51 -9.23 -6.61
C MET A 8 10.69 -7.91 -7.36
N ILE A 9 10.65 -6.80 -6.61
CA ILE A 9 11.25 -5.56 -7.05
C ILE A 9 12.75 -5.77 -6.78
N THR A 10 13.42 -6.31 -7.81
CA THR A 10 14.87 -6.48 -7.94
C THR A 10 15.64 -6.77 -6.65
N GLY A 11 15.41 -7.95 -6.06
CA GLY A 11 16.27 -8.53 -5.02
C GLY A 11 15.95 -8.14 -3.58
N ARG A 12 14.92 -7.33 -3.33
CA ARG A 12 14.41 -7.05 -1.98
C ARG A 12 12.95 -7.48 -1.85
N GLN A 13 12.62 -8.19 -0.77
CA GLN A 13 11.24 -8.57 -0.48
C GLN A 13 10.45 -7.32 -0.09
N ALA A 14 9.44 -6.99 -0.90
CA ALA A 14 8.47 -5.96 -0.58
C ALA A 14 7.08 -6.61 -0.46
N THR A 15 6.35 -6.25 0.60
CA THR A 15 4.97 -6.67 0.79
C THR A 15 4.05 -5.48 0.59
N PHE A 16 2.98 -5.68 -0.17
CA PHE A 16 1.92 -4.70 -0.30
C PHE A 16 0.78 -5.06 0.65
N SER A 17 0.19 -4.06 1.29
CA SER A 17 -1.01 -4.22 2.10
C SER A 17 -1.88 -2.99 1.93
N ALA A 18 -3.17 -3.19 1.72
CA ALA A 18 -4.13 -2.10 1.64
C ALA A 18 -4.89 -1.97 2.96
N VAL A 19 -5.22 -0.73 3.33
CA VAL A 19 -6.11 -0.42 4.44
C VAL A 19 -7.32 0.29 3.87
N SER A 20 -8.48 -0.34 3.97
CA SER A 20 -9.74 0.26 3.54
C SER A 20 -10.33 1.14 4.64
N LEU A 21 -10.55 2.41 4.30
CA LEU A 21 -11.31 3.37 5.12
C LEU A 21 -12.81 3.39 4.74
N SER A 22 -13.23 2.49 3.85
CA SER A 22 -14.62 2.35 3.39
C SER A 22 -15.38 1.28 4.18
N ASP A 23 -16.63 1.04 3.83
CA ASP A 23 -17.40 -0.08 4.38
C ASP A 23 -16.91 -1.44 3.85
N ALA A 24 -17.15 -2.49 4.64
CA ALA A 24 -16.65 -3.83 4.36
C ALA A 24 -17.31 -4.46 3.13
N ALA A 25 -18.58 -4.18 2.86
CA ALA A 25 -19.30 -4.74 1.72
C ALA A 25 -18.71 -4.21 0.40
N LYS A 26 -18.59 -2.89 0.25
CA LYS A 26 -17.97 -2.27 -0.93
C LYS A 26 -16.51 -2.69 -1.11
N THR A 27 -15.77 -2.84 -0.01
CA THR A 27 -14.38 -3.30 -0.06
C THR A 27 -14.30 -4.74 -0.56
N SER A 28 -15.15 -5.63 -0.03
CA SER A 28 -15.22 -7.03 -0.45
C SER A 28 -15.59 -7.16 -1.93
N ASP A 29 -16.61 -6.43 -2.38
CA ASP A 29 -17.03 -6.42 -3.78
C ASP A 29 -15.89 -5.97 -4.70
N LEU A 30 -15.17 -4.91 -4.32
CA LEU A 30 -14.05 -4.40 -5.09
C LEU A 30 -12.87 -5.39 -5.15
N VAL A 31 -12.54 -6.03 -4.02
CA VAL A 31 -11.49 -7.06 -3.96
C VAL A 31 -11.85 -8.24 -4.86
N GLN A 32 -13.10 -8.71 -4.82
CA GLN A 32 -13.57 -9.81 -5.65
C GLN A 32 -13.58 -9.46 -7.14
N GLN A 33 -13.99 -8.24 -7.50
CA GLN A 33 -14.02 -7.77 -8.89
C GLN A 33 -12.62 -7.57 -9.48
N ARG A 34 -11.65 -7.12 -8.67
CA ARG A 34 -10.31 -6.76 -9.13
C ARG A 34 -9.26 -7.84 -8.91
N GLY A 35 -9.55 -8.85 -8.10
CA GLY A 35 -8.67 -9.98 -7.86
C GLY A 35 -7.35 -9.59 -7.19
N PHE A 36 -7.38 -8.65 -6.24
CA PHE A 36 -6.17 -8.22 -5.54
C PHE A 36 -5.50 -9.41 -4.82
N ALA A 37 -4.19 -9.58 -5.05
CA ALA A 37 -3.40 -10.66 -4.46
C ALA A 37 -2.77 -10.30 -3.11
N PHE A 38 -2.91 -9.05 -2.67
CA PHE A 38 -2.35 -8.55 -1.41
C PHE A 38 -3.41 -8.47 -0.30
N PRO A 39 -3.01 -8.57 0.98
CA PRO A 39 -3.92 -8.42 2.11
C PRO A 39 -4.62 -7.05 2.12
N VAL A 40 -5.90 -7.06 2.51
CA VAL A 40 -6.69 -5.84 2.72
C VAL A 40 -7.24 -5.83 4.14
N ALA A 41 -6.76 -4.90 4.96
CA ALA A 41 -7.26 -4.67 6.32
C ALA A 41 -8.39 -3.63 6.32
N MET A 42 -9.34 -3.77 7.25
CA MET A 42 -10.46 -2.85 7.42
C MET A 42 -10.21 -1.91 8.61
N ASP A 43 -10.20 -0.60 8.38
CA ASP A 43 -10.02 0.40 9.45
C ASP A 43 -11.37 0.90 9.99
N LYS A 44 -12.17 -0.02 10.54
CA LYS A 44 -13.53 0.27 11.01
C LYS A 44 -13.57 1.34 12.10
N ASP A 45 -12.58 1.31 12.99
CA ASP A 45 -12.47 2.19 14.15
C ASP A 45 -11.62 3.44 13.88
N ARG A 46 -11.19 3.66 12.62
CA ARG A 46 -10.35 4.79 12.20
C ARG A 46 -8.98 4.86 12.89
N LYS A 47 -8.51 3.76 13.48
CA LYS A 47 -7.22 3.69 14.18
C LYS A 47 -6.06 3.95 13.23
N ALA A 48 -6.09 3.36 12.04
CA ALA A 48 -5.05 3.59 11.04
C ALA A 48 -5.13 5.03 10.50
N ARG A 49 -6.35 5.53 10.22
CA ARG A 49 -6.57 6.93 9.81
C ARG A 49 -5.97 7.91 10.80
N GLU A 50 -6.20 7.72 12.10
CA GLU A 50 -5.70 8.61 13.16
C GLU A 50 -4.19 8.46 13.34
N ALA A 51 -3.69 7.22 13.49
CA ALA A 51 -2.28 6.96 13.73
C ALA A 51 -1.36 7.44 12.58
N PHE A 52 -1.82 7.32 11.34
CA PHE A 52 -1.07 7.75 10.15
C PHE A 52 -1.42 9.17 9.68
N GLY A 53 -2.34 9.85 10.37
CA GLY A 53 -2.76 11.21 10.02
C GLY A 53 -3.35 11.32 8.61
N ILE A 54 -4.19 10.36 8.20
CA ILE A 54 -4.76 10.29 6.85
C ILE A 54 -5.82 11.39 6.66
N MET A 55 -5.47 12.41 5.88
CA MET A 55 -6.35 13.55 5.59
C MET A 55 -7.17 13.35 4.31
N SER A 56 -6.64 12.62 3.33
CA SER A 56 -7.29 12.33 2.05
C SER A 56 -6.90 10.96 1.51
N VAL A 57 -7.72 10.42 0.61
CA VAL A 57 -7.46 9.16 -0.10
C VAL A 57 -7.36 9.40 -1.62
N PRO A 58 -6.55 8.61 -2.35
CA PRO A 58 -5.67 7.56 -1.84
C PRO A 58 -4.48 8.12 -1.03
N ALA A 59 -3.89 7.26 -0.20
CA ALA A 59 -2.67 7.58 0.56
C ALA A 59 -1.72 6.38 0.48
N LEU A 60 -0.42 6.67 0.30
CA LEU A 60 0.64 5.68 0.21
C LEU A 60 1.65 5.91 1.32
N PHE A 61 2.08 4.84 1.98
CA PHE A 61 3.06 4.85 3.06
C PHE A 61 4.16 3.84 2.74
N ILE A 62 5.41 4.22 3.00
CA ILE A 62 6.56 3.33 2.88
C ILE A 62 7.15 3.14 4.27
N ILE A 63 7.17 1.88 4.71
CA ILE A 63 7.63 1.46 6.03
C ILE A 63 8.77 0.46 5.80
N ASP A 64 9.86 0.60 6.55
CA ASP A 64 10.99 -0.34 6.49
C ASP A 64 10.76 -1.61 7.33
N GLU A 65 11.69 -2.55 7.25
CA GLU A 65 11.65 -3.82 7.98
C GLU A 65 11.70 -3.68 9.52
N ASN A 66 12.12 -2.51 10.03
CA ASN A 66 12.15 -2.19 11.45
C ASN A 66 10.87 -1.47 11.90
N GLY A 67 9.91 -1.24 10.99
CA GLY A 67 8.66 -0.55 11.27
C GLY A 67 8.74 0.98 11.23
N PHE A 68 9.84 1.57 10.72
CA PHE A 68 9.95 3.02 10.60
C PHE A 68 9.29 3.53 9.31
N LEU A 69 8.48 4.58 9.45
CA LEU A 69 7.85 5.27 8.33
C LEU A 69 8.87 6.19 7.63
N HIS A 70 9.20 5.90 6.37
CA HIS A 70 10.17 6.67 5.57
C HIS A 70 9.52 7.70 4.65
N ARG A 71 8.38 7.38 4.05
CA ARG A 71 7.67 8.25 3.10
C ARG A 71 6.16 8.14 3.28
N ARG A 72 5.48 9.24 2.98
CA ARG A 72 4.02 9.35 2.96
C ARG A 72 3.59 10.24 1.81
N ARG A 73 2.59 9.82 1.05
CA ARG A 73 1.99 10.57 -0.05
C ARG A 73 0.48 10.58 0.12
N PHE A 74 -0.13 11.75 -0.02
CA PHE A 74 -1.57 11.93 0.08
C PHE A 74 -2.13 12.41 -1.26
N GLY A 75 -3.35 11.96 -1.60
CA GLY A 75 -4.03 12.32 -2.83
C GLY A 75 -3.69 11.38 -3.99
N LYS A 76 -4.22 11.70 -5.18
CA LYS A 76 -3.96 10.90 -6.38
C LYS A 76 -2.52 11.12 -6.86
N ALA A 77 -1.92 10.06 -7.40
CA ALA A 77 -0.73 10.12 -8.23
C ALA A 77 -0.92 9.18 -9.43
N SER A 78 -0.09 9.35 -10.44
CA SER A 78 0.09 8.37 -11.50
C SER A 78 0.78 7.12 -10.96
N LEU A 79 0.62 6.00 -11.69
CA LEU A 79 1.35 4.76 -11.40
C LEU A 79 2.87 4.99 -11.42
N GLN A 80 3.35 5.80 -12.36
CA GLN A 80 4.76 6.10 -12.53
C GLN A 80 5.35 6.80 -11.30
N GLU A 81 4.66 7.81 -10.76
CA GLU A 81 5.09 8.51 -9.54
C GLU A 81 5.15 7.56 -8.33
N ASP A 82 4.20 6.63 -8.21
CA ASP A 82 4.21 5.62 -7.13
C ASP A 82 5.34 4.61 -7.29
N GLU A 83 5.61 4.14 -8.52
CA GLU A 83 6.72 3.25 -8.82
C GLU A 83 8.07 3.91 -8.54
N GLU A 84 8.26 5.16 -8.96
CA GLU A 84 9.49 5.93 -8.71
C GLU A 84 9.75 6.10 -7.20
N LEU A 85 8.70 6.38 -6.42
CA LEU A 85 8.81 6.49 -4.96
C LEU A 85 9.26 5.16 -4.32
N ILE A 86 8.67 4.04 -4.74
CA ILE A 86 9.01 2.70 -4.23
C ILE A 86 10.43 2.33 -4.63
N ARG A 87 10.81 2.52 -5.90
CA ARG A 87 12.15 2.22 -6.42
C ARG A 87 13.23 3.05 -5.74
N SER A 88 12.98 4.35 -5.56
CA SER A 88 13.90 5.24 -4.84
C SER A 88 14.15 4.76 -3.41
N PHE A 89 13.10 4.32 -2.71
CA PHE A 89 13.26 3.75 -1.36
C PHE A 89 14.04 2.44 -1.38
N LEU A 90 13.79 1.57 -2.35
CA LEU A 90 14.51 0.31 -2.51
C LEU A 90 15.96 0.49 -2.99
N GLY A 91 16.40 1.71 -3.28
CA GLY A 91 17.74 2.01 -3.80
C GLY A 91 17.95 1.55 -5.24
N GLU A 92 16.86 1.44 -6.00
CA GLU A 92 16.88 1.03 -7.40
C GLU A 92 17.03 2.21 -8.35
N PRO A 93 17.56 1.99 -9.56
CA PRO A 93 17.62 3.03 -10.58
C PRO A 93 16.22 3.55 -10.95
N THR A 94 15.99 4.85 -10.78
CA THR A 94 14.86 5.57 -11.35
C THR A 94 15.20 5.96 -12.79
N ARG A 95 14.28 5.76 -13.73
CA ARG A 95 14.48 6.12 -15.15
C ARG A 95 14.03 7.55 -15.44
#